data_AF-A0A830DKP5-F1
#
_entry.id   AF-A0A830DKP5-F1
#
_cell.length_a   1.000
_cell.length_b   1.000
_cell.length_c   1.000
_cell.angle_alpha   90.00
_cell.angle_beta   90.00
_cell.angle_gamma   90.00
#
_symmetry.space_group_name_H-M   'P 1'
#
loop_
_entity.id
_entity.type
_entity.pdbx_description
1 polymer ?
#
loop_
_entity_poly.entity_id
_entity_poly.type
_entity_poly.pdbx_seq_one_letter_code
_entity_poly.pdbx_strand_id
1 'polypeptide(L)'
;MAFPGETHRGPPQSFSSFNYPFVNTILSLRNPDFVLESIRVVLISVTVNLDLSTYAIEILSVVLAEARHAGEGRRLAALVLVRCLSQKSKGPDAIESMFTAIRSVMEGSEVRLTHTYQRVGMINALREVSDPPEGKYFTSLSPTVCGFLLSCYNDGSLGCKIDATSSDLLTFFVSGLKEKEKLRMGHLRCPRLVCNNTDVVVRMSSLLLPLLKLVGFGVAVSAQRLDVVFALFCVMKIAANDVNADEILSKKKIWQLTLLILQSEPPSIIPDSLTSGLLVEFLKVCVGLVEVLLDYPKRSLEKASTIAFLKVIRYVVTVFVL
;
A
#
# COMPACT_ATOMS: atom_id res chain seq x y z
N MET A 1 -8.14 35.32 -61.55
CA MET A 1 -7.65 34.03 -61.05
C MET A 1 -8.10 33.87 -59.62
N ALA A 2 -8.94 32.87 -59.34
CA ALA A 2 -9.36 32.50 -58.00
C ALA A 2 -9.47 30.97 -57.96
N PHE A 3 -8.88 30.32 -56.97
CA PHE A 3 -8.95 28.87 -56.78
C PHE A 3 -10.08 28.54 -55.79
N PRO A 4 -11.04 27.67 -56.14
CA PRO A 4 -12.02 27.14 -55.20
C PRO A 4 -11.58 25.77 -54.62
N GLY A 5 -12.06 25.44 -53.42
CA GLY A 5 -12.14 24.03 -52.99
C GLY A 5 -11.43 23.64 -51.69
N GLU A 6 -11.68 24.34 -50.57
CA GLU A 6 -11.41 23.75 -49.26
C GLU A 6 -12.36 22.57 -49.01
N THR A 7 -11.82 21.34 -49.08
CA THR A 7 -12.55 20.14 -48.64
C THR A 7 -12.33 19.94 -47.15
N HIS A 8 -13.37 20.20 -46.36
CA HIS A 8 -13.41 19.83 -44.94
C HIS A 8 -13.06 18.35 -44.75
N ARG A 9 -11.87 18.06 -44.22
CA ARG A 9 -11.63 16.77 -43.54
C ARG A 9 -12.24 16.86 -42.16
N GLY A 10 -13.31 16.10 -41.93
CA GLY A 10 -13.79 15.82 -40.57
C GLY A 10 -12.71 15.08 -39.74
N PRO A 11 -12.87 14.99 -38.41
CA PRO A 11 -11.93 14.28 -37.56
C PRO A 11 -11.81 12.80 -37.99
N PRO A 12 -10.64 12.16 -37.79
CA PRO A 12 -10.45 10.77 -38.16
C PRO A 12 -11.48 9.89 -37.42
N GLN A 13 -12.06 8.94 -38.15
CA GLN A 13 -13.01 7.97 -37.60
C GLN A 13 -12.39 7.26 -36.40
N SER A 14 -13.18 7.07 -35.34
CA SER A 14 -12.70 6.56 -34.05
C SER A 14 -12.14 5.14 -34.18
N PHE A 15 -10.84 4.99 -33.89
CA PHE A 15 -10.12 3.70 -33.82
C PHE A 15 -10.67 2.70 -32.76
N SER A 16 -11.76 3.03 -32.05
CA SER A 16 -12.40 2.15 -31.08
C SER A 16 -12.94 0.85 -31.69
N SER A 17 -13.51 0.90 -32.90
CA SER A 17 -14.16 -0.25 -33.54
C SER A 17 -13.20 -1.36 -34.00
N PHE A 18 -11.91 -1.04 -34.23
CA PHE A 18 -10.95 -2.00 -34.78
C PHE A 18 -10.32 -2.91 -33.71
N ASN A 19 -10.43 -2.55 -32.42
CA ASN A 19 -9.72 -3.25 -31.34
C ASN A 19 -10.47 -4.45 -30.76
N TYR A 20 -11.81 -4.43 -30.76
CA TYR A 20 -12.63 -5.52 -30.21
C TYR A 20 -12.43 -6.88 -30.93
N PRO A 21 -12.41 -6.96 -32.28
CA PRO A 21 -12.15 -8.23 -32.97
C PRO A 21 -10.74 -8.80 -32.70
N PHE A 22 -9.77 -7.92 -32.46
CA PHE A 22 -8.38 -8.29 -32.24
C PHE A 22 -8.18 -9.00 -30.89
N VAL A 23 -8.79 -8.48 -29.81
CA VAL A 23 -8.73 -9.14 -28.49
C VAL A 23 -9.40 -10.51 -28.51
N ASN A 24 -10.58 -10.64 -29.14
CA ASN A 24 -11.25 -11.93 -29.33
C ASN A 24 -10.36 -12.94 -30.09
N THR A 25 -9.63 -12.47 -31.10
CA THR A 25 -8.70 -13.32 -31.89
C THR A 25 -7.53 -13.80 -31.03
N ILE A 26 -6.97 -12.93 -30.18
CA ILE A 26 -5.90 -13.28 -29.22
C ILE A 26 -6.39 -14.34 -28.22
N LEU A 27 -7.56 -14.13 -27.61
CA LEU A 27 -8.14 -15.05 -26.63
C LEU A 27 -8.52 -16.41 -27.24
N SER A 28 -8.69 -16.48 -28.56
CA SER A 28 -8.97 -17.72 -29.31
C SER A 28 -7.71 -18.51 -29.70
N LEU A 29 -6.49 -18.03 -29.41
CA LEU A 29 -5.25 -18.74 -29.72
C LEU A 29 -5.10 -20.00 -28.85
N ARG A 30 -4.77 -21.14 -29.49
CA ARG A 30 -4.65 -22.44 -28.79
C ARG A 30 -3.41 -22.62 -27.92
N ASN A 31 -2.40 -21.75 -28.04
CA ASN A 31 -1.16 -21.83 -27.28
C ASN A 31 -1.13 -20.71 -26.22
N PRO A 32 -1.11 -21.04 -24.92
CA PRO A 32 -1.15 -20.04 -23.84
C PRO A 32 0.03 -19.06 -23.87
N ASP A 33 1.22 -19.50 -24.29
CA ASP A 33 2.39 -18.59 -24.40
C ASP A 33 2.17 -17.51 -25.48
N PHE A 34 1.52 -17.87 -26.60
CA PHE A 34 1.15 -16.89 -27.64
C PHE A 34 -0.01 -15.99 -27.22
N VAL A 35 -0.98 -16.50 -26.45
CA VAL A 35 -2.04 -15.67 -25.83
C VAL A 35 -1.40 -14.62 -24.91
N LEU A 36 -0.55 -15.05 -23.98
CA LEU A 36 0.11 -14.20 -22.98
C LEU A 36 1.01 -13.13 -23.60
N GLU A 37 1.81 -13.49 -24.62
CA GLU A 37 2.69 -12.51 -25.26
C GLU A 37 1.90 -11.51 -26.13
N SER A 38 0.81 -11.95 -26.76
CA SER A 38 -0.11 -11.04 -27.46
C SER A 38 -0.83 -10.08 -26.49
N ILE A 39 -1.29 -10.58 -25.33
CA ILE A 39 -1.82 -9.77 -24.23
C ILE A 39 -0.77 -8.77 -23.75
N ARG A 40 0.50 -9.17 -23.57
CA ARG A 40 1.60 -8.28 -23.20
C ARG A 40 1.74 -7.13 -24.19
N VAL A 41 1.78 -7.42 -25.49
CA VAL A 41 1.90 -6.40 -26.53
C VAL A 41 0.73 -5.41 -26.47
N VAL A 42 -0.52 -5.87 -26.33
CA VAL A 42 -1.70 -5.00 -26.22
C VAL A 42 -1.66 -4.13 -24.96
N LEU A 43 -1.29 -4.69 -23.81
CA LEU A 43 -1.31 -4.01 -22.52
C LEU A 43 -0.16 -3.03 -22.33
N ILE A 44 1.05 -3.35 -22.82
CA ILE A 44 2.23 -2.48 -22.71
C ILE A 44 2.25 -1.42 -23.83
N SER A 45 1.51 -1.62 -24.93
CA SER A 45 1.46 -0.63 -26.02
C SER A 45 0.90 0.71 -25.56
N VAL A 46 1.76 1.74 -25.64
CA VAL A 46 1.50 3.12 -25.23
C VAL A 46 0.62 3.86 -26.26
N THR A 47 0.65 3.44 -27.53
CA THR A 47 -0.04 4.12 -28.63
C THR A 47 -1.54 3.86 -28.71
N VAL A 48 -2.06 2.85 -27.98
CA VAL A 48 -3.48 2.50 -28.04
C VAL A 48 -4.23 2.99 -26.81
N ASN A 49 -5.04 4.03 -26.99
CA ASN A 49 -6.05 4.52 -26.05
C ASN A 49 -7.30 3.60 -26.05
N LEU A 50 -7.07 2.31 -25.84
CA LEU A 50 -8.09 1.27 -25.79
C LEU A 50 -8.64 1.16 -24.37
N ASP A 51 -9.97 1.22 -24.25
CA ASP A 51 -10.66 0.80 -23.03
C ASP A 51 -10.84 -0.72 -23.09
N LEU A 52 -10.29 -1.43 -22.10
CA LEU A 52 -10.35 -2.90 -22.00
C LEU A 52 -11.43 -3.40 -21.05
N SER A 53 -12.28 -2.52 -20.51
CA SER A 53 -13.31 -2.86 -19.52
C SER A 53 -14.16 -4.08 -19.90
N THR A 54 -14.57 -4.20 -21.17
CA THR A 54 -15.36 -5.34 -21.69
C THR A 54 -14.61 -6.67 -21.63
N TYR A 55 -13.28 -6.65 -21.75
CA TYR A 55 -12.41 -7.82 -21.79
C TYR A 55 -11.66 -8.07 -20.49
N ALA A 56 -11.87 -7.22 -19.49
CA ALA A 56 -11.05 -7.20 -18.28
C ALA A 56 -11.02 -8.56 -17.58
N ILE A 57 -12.15 -9.25 -17.47
CA ILE A 57 -12.23 -10.55 -16.76
C ILE A 57 -11.62 -11.69 -17.57
N GLU A 58 -11.84 -11.71 -18.89
CA GLU A 58 -11.27 -12.74 -19.77
C GLU A 58 -9.74 -12.65 -19.80
N ILE A 59 -9.19 -11.46 -20.04
CA ILE A 59 -7.73 -11.20 -20.01
C ILE A 59 -7.17 -11.48 -18.61
N LEU A 60 -7.85 -11.01 -17.55
CA LEU A 60 -7.41 -11.22 -16.17
C LEU A 60 -7.35 -12.71 -15.82
N SER A 61 -8.32 -13.54 -16.22
CA SER A 61 -8.31 -14.98 -15.93
C SER A 61 -7.04 -15.67 -16.44
N VAL A 62 -6.62 -15.35 -17.66
CA VAL A 62 -5.38 -15.86 -18.29
C VAL A 62 -4.14 -15.36 -17.53
N VAL A 63 -4.10 -14.08 -17.18
CA VAL A 63 -2.98 -13.47 -16.45
C VAL A 63 -2.87 -13.99 -15.00
N LEU A 64 -3.99 -14.28 -14.33
CA LEU A 64 -3.99 -14.80 -12.96
C LEU A 64 -3.43 -16.22 -12.86
N ALA A 65 -3.53 -17.04 -13.91
CA ALA A 65 -2.84 -18.32 -13.95
C ALA A 65 -1.30 -18.14 -13.81
N GLU A 66 -0.72 -17.19 -14.54
CA GLU A 66 0.72 -16.86 -14.45
C GLU A 66 1.09 -16.16 -13.14
N ALA A 67 0.21 -15.34 -12.57
CA ALA A 67 0.43 -14.76 -11.24
C ALA A 67 0.49 -15.82 -10.13
N ARG A 68 -0.07 -17.03 -10.36
CA ARG A 68 0.06 -18.20 -9.47
C ARG A 68 1.21 -19.13 -9.84
N HIS A 69 2.05 -18.82 -10.83
CA HIS A 69 3.11 -19.71 -11.30
C HIS A 69 4.26 -19.88 -10.27
N ALA A 70 4.96 -21.02 -10.28
CA ALA A 70 6.05 -21.32 -9.33
C ALA A 70 7.32 -20.46 -9.57
N GLY A 71 7.62 -20.16 -10.84
CA GLY A 71 8.72 -19.27 -11.23
C GLY A 71 8.42 -17.79 -10.97
N GLU A 72 9.27 -17.12 -10.19
CA GLU A 72 9.07 -15.73 -9.76
C GLU A 72 8.99 -14.71 -10.90
N GLY A 73 9.88 -14.83 -11.90
CA GLY A 73 9.86 -13.92 -13.05
C GLY A 73 8.54 -13.93 -13.82
N ARG A 74 7.85 -15.09 -13.89
CA ARG A 74 6.51 -15.18 -14.49
C ARG A 74 5.45 -14.48 -13.65
N ARG A 75 5.46 -14.68 -12.32
CA ARG A 75 4.57 -13.96 -11.40
C ARG A 75 4.76 -12.44 -11.51
N LEU A 76 6.00 -11.96 -11.49
CA LEU A 76 6.31 -10.53 -11.60
C LEU A 76 5.86 -9.96 -12.95
N ALA A 77 6.06 -10.68 -14.05
CA ALA A 77 5.55 -10.29 -15.36
C ALA A 77 4.02 -10.23 -15.38
N ALA A 78 3.33 -11.21 -14.80
CA ALA A 78 1.87 -11.23 -14.71
C ALA A 78 1.32 -10.04 -13.91
N LEU A 79 1.95 -9.68 -12.79
CA LEU A 79 1.55 -8.51 -11.99
C LEU A 79 1.64 -7.19 -12.76
N VAL A 80 2.66 -7.02 -13.62
CA VAL A 80 2.74 -5.87 -14.54
C VAL A 80 1.53 -5.87 -15.50
N LEU A 81 1.12 -7.02 -16.02
CA LEU A 81 -0.07 -7.12 -16.88
C LEU A 81 -1.37 -6.80 -16.11
N VAL A 82 -1.54 -7.26 -14.87
CA VAL A 82 -2.69 -6.89 -14.03
C VAL A 82 -2.77 -5.37 -13.84
N ARG A 83 -1.65 -4.71 -13.55
CA ARG A 83 -1.57 -3.25 -13.42
C ARG A 83 -1.90 -2.53 -14.74
N CYS A 84 -1.33 -2.98 -15.86
CA CYS A 84 -1.62 -2.36 -17.16
C CYS A 84 -3.09 -2.55 -17.56
N LEU A 85 -3.71 -3.68 -17.19
CA LEU A 85 -5.12 -3.95 -17.44
C LEU A 85 -6.04 -3.09 -16.57
N SER A 86 -5.74 -2.91 -15.27
CA SER A 86 -6.50 -1.99 -14.42
C SER A 86 -6.37 -0.54 -14.90
N GLN A 87 -5.18 -0.13 -15.37
CA GLN A 87 -4.94 1.19 -15.95
C GLN A 87 -5.66 1.44 -17.30
N LYS A 88 -5.84 0.40 -18.12
CA LYS A 88 -6.57 0.49 -19.41
C LYS A 88 -8.06 0.19 -19.29
N SER A 89 -8.58 -0.18 -18.12
CA SER A 89 -10.02 -0.41 -17.89
C SER A 89 -10.63 0.83 -17.26
N LYS A 90 -11.42 1.59 -18.03
CA LYS A 90 -11.96 2.90 -17.61
C LYS A 90 -13.33 2.83 -16.95
N GLY A 91 -14.04 1.71 -17.10
CA GLY A 91 -15.35 1.50 -16.48
C GLY A 91 -15.22 1.23 -14.97
N PRO A 92 -16.04 1.85 -14.10
CA PRO A 92 -16.05 1.58 -12.66
C PRO A 92 -16.20 0.09 -12.37
N ASP A 93 -17.19 -0.52 -13.02
CA ASP A 93 -17.60 -1.92 -12.82
C ASP A 93 -16.50 -2.92 -13.21
N ALA A 94 -15.58 -2.53 -14.09
CA ALA A 94 -14.47 -3.39 -14.51
C ALA A 94 -13.50 -3.63 -13.35
N ILE A 95 -13.13 -2.59 -12.60
CA ILE A 95 -12.20 -2.70 -11.46
C ILE A 95 -12.82 -3.53 -10.33
N GLU A 96 -14.11 -3.32 -10.04
CA GLU A 96 -14.84 -4.11 -9.04
C GLU A 96 -15.00 -5.58 -9.48
N SER A 97 -15.27 -5.83 -10.76
CA SER A 97 -15.34 -7.18 -11.31
C SER A 97 -13.97 -7.87 -11.29
N MET A 98 -12.88 -7.15 -11.60
CA MET A 98 -11.51 -7.66 -11.52
C MET A 98 -11.14 -8.04 -10.08
N PHE A 99 -11.46 -7.18 -9.11
CA PHE A 99 -11.30 -7.49 -7.69
C PHE A 99 -12.09 -8.75 -7.29
N THR A 100 -13.36 -8.83 -7.70
CA THR A 100 -14.25 -9.97 -7.41
C THR A 100 -13.73 -11.28 -8.02
N ALA A 101 -13.16 -11.24 -9.22
CA ALA A 101 -12.53 -12.39 -9.85
C ALA A 101 -11.30 -12.89 -9.05
N ILE A 102 -10.41 -11.99 -8.63
CA ILE A 102 -9.23 -12.36 -7.83
C ILE A 102 -9.65 -12.92 -6.46
N ARG A 103 -10.65 -12.28 -5.83
CA ARG A 103 -11.28 -12.76 -4.59
C ARG A 103 -11.82 -14.19 -4.74
N SER A 104 -12.59 -14.44 -5.80
CA SER A 104 -13.17 -15.76 -6.11
C SER A 104 -12.08 -16.83 -6.24
N VAL A 105 -10.97 -16.53 -6.92
CA VAL A 105 -9.81 -17.43 -7.01
C VAL A 105 -9.18 -17.70 -5.63
N MET A 106 -9.07 -16.68 -4.77
CA MET A 106 -8.55 -16.83 -3.41
C MET A 106 -9.48 -17.64 -2.49
N GLU A 107 -10.80 -17.52 -2.68
CA GLU A 107 -11.82 -18.35 -2.02
C GLU A 107 -11.88 -19.79 -2.60
N GLY A 108 -11.22 -20.03 -3.75
CA GLY A 108 -10.94 -21.37 -4.28
C GLY A 108 -11.82 -21.81 -5.45
N SER A 109 -12.44 -20.88 -6.19
CA SER A 109 -13.38 -21.19 -7.29
C SER A 109 -12.77 -21.94 -8.48
N GLU A 110 -11.47 -21.78 -8.74
CA GLU A 110 -10.73 -22.50 -9.79
C GLU A 110 -9.90 -23.65 -9.19
N VAL A 111 -8.89 -23.31 -8.40
CA VAL A 111 -7.93 -24.22 -7.79
C VAL A 111 -7.58 -23.69 -6.41
N ARG A 112 -7.72 -24.53 -5.39
CA ARG A 112 -7.35 -24.19 -4.02
C ARG A 112 -5.87 -23.81 -3.95
N LEU A 113 -5.56 -22.62 -3.41
CA LEU A 113 -4.19 -22.09 -3.32
C LEU A 113 -3.37 -22.84 -2.26
N THR A 114 -2.82 -23.99 -2.63
CA THR A 114 -2.05 -24.87 -1.76
C THR A 114 -0.73 -24.24 -1.33
N HIS A 115 -0.01 -23.59 -2.25
CA HIS A 115 1.33 -23.08 -2.00
C HIS A 115 1.35 -21.57 -1.67
N THR A 116 2.28 -21.18 -0.80
CA THR A 116 2.47 -19.79 -0.37
C THR A 116 2.70 -18.83 -1.55
N TYR A 117 3.46 -19.24 -2.58
CA TYR A 117 3.71 -18.39 -3.75
C TYR A 117 2.45 -18.09 -4.57
N GLN A 118 1.44 -18.97 -4.57
CA GLN A 118 0.16 -18.76 -5.23
C GLN A 118 -0.67 -17.72 -4.47
N ARG A 119 -0.72 -17.82 -3.14
CA ARG A 119 -1.41 -16.85 -2.26
C ARG A 119 -0.77 -15.47 -2.36
N VAL A 120 0.55 -15.38 -2.28
CA VAL A 120 1.31 -14.13 -2.49
C VAL A 120 1.06 -13.56 -3.88
N GLY A 121 0.99 -14.41 -4.91
CA GLY A 121 0.60 -14.00 -6.27
C GLY A 121 -0.75 -13.32 -6.34
N MET A 122 -1.79 -13.87 -5.71
CA MET A 122 -3.13 -13.29 -5.71
C MET A 122 -3.25 -12.05 -4.82
N ILE A 123 -2.59 -12.01 -3.66
CA ILE A 123 -2.52 -10.80 -2.82
C ILE A 123 -1.84 -9.65 -3.57
N ASN A 124 -0.77 -9.94 -4.30
CA ASN A 124 -0.13 -8.94 -5.15
C ASN A 124 -1.05 -8.53 -6.31
N ALA A 125 -1.78 -9.46 -6.94
CA ALA A 125 -2.74 -9.10 -8.00
C ALA A 125 -3.86 -8.17 -7.46
N LEU A 126 -4.39 -8.41 -6.25
CA LEU A 126 -5.31 -7.49 -5.60
C LEU A 126 -4.71 -6.10 -5.43
N ARG A 127 -3.43 -6.02 -5.00
CA ARG A 127 -2.71 -4.75 -4.87
C ARG A 127 -2.61 -4.00 -6.21
N GLU A 128 -2.34 -4.69 -7.32
CA GLU A 128 -2.21 -4.05 -8.65
C GLU A 128 -3.56 -3.55 -9.21
N VAL A 129 -4.68 -4.14 -8.80
CA VAL A 129 -6.03 -3.63 -9.11
C VAL A 129 -6.44 -2.50 -8.15
N SER A 130 -5.84 -2.45 -6.95
CA SER A 130 -6.13 -1.46 -5.90
C SER A 130 -5.42 -0.11 -6.04
N ASP A 131 -4.50 0.04 -7.00
CA ASP A 131 -3.72 1.28 -7.22
C ASP A 131 -3.96 1.92 -8.61
N PRO A 132 -5.23 2.16 -9.05
CA PRO A 132 -5.51 2.78 -10.34
C PRO A 132 -5.22 4.29 -10.32
N PRO A 133 -4.64 4.86 -11.39
CA PRO A 133 -4.06 6.21 -11.41
C PRO A 133 -5.07 7.36 -11.21
N GLU A 134 -6.37 7.10 -11.34
CA GLU A 134 -7.41 8.12 -11.13
C GLU A 134 -8.01 8.13 -9.72
N GLY A 135 -7.77 7.12 -8.87
CA GLY A 135 -8.18 7.05 -7.46
C GLY A 135 -9.69 7.01 -7.15
N LYS A 136 -10.56 7.52 -8.03
CA LYS A 136 -12.01 7.72 -7.83
C LYS A 136 -12.80 6.43 -7.55
N TYR A 137 -12.35 5.30 -8.10
CA TYR A 137 -13.02 4.01 -7.95
C TYR A 137 -12.54 3.23 -6.71
N PHE A 138 -11.39 3.59 -6.14
CA PHE A 138 -10.84 2.86 -5.00
C PHE A 138 -11.50 3.26 -3.67
N THR A 139 -12.05 4.47 -3.56
CA THR A 139 -12.73 4.94 -2.35
C THR A 139 -14.02 4.17 -2.03
N SER A 140 -14.76 3.71 -3.05
CA SER A 140 -15.94 2.84 -2.87
C SER A 140 -15.58 1.38 -2.66
N LEU A 141 -14.50 0.90 -3.30
CA LEU A 141 -14.06 -0.50 -3.21
C LEU A 141 -13.26 -0.78 -1.92
N SER A 142 -12.59 0.23 -1.35
CA SER A 142 -11.71 0.12 -0.17
C SER A 142 -12.36 -0.62 1.02
N PRO A 143 -13.62 -0.35 1.43
CA PRO A 143 -14.29 -1.13 2.47
C PRO A 143 -14.36 -2.64 2.16
N THR A 144 -14.69 -2.98 0.91
CA THR A 144 -14.79 -4.38 0.43
C THR A 144 -13.41 -5.04 0.35
N VAL A 145 -12.39 -4.32 -0.14
CA VAL A 145 -10.99 -4.81 -0.16
C VAL A 145 -10.49 -5.07 1.25
N CYS A 146 -10.69 -4.12 2.17
CA CYS A 146 -10.32 -4.28 3.57
C CYS A 146 -11.04 -5.46 4.21
N GLY A 147 -12.36 -5.56 4.08
CA GLY A 147 -13.16 -6.66 4.64
C GLY A 147 -12.86 -8.04 4.04
N PHE A 148 -12.35 -8.11 2.81
CA PHE A 148 -11.93 -9.38 2.20
C PHE A 148 -10.51 -9.80 2.58
N LEU A 149 -9.52 -8.90 2.43
CA LEU A 149 -8.15 -9.15 2.90
C LEU A 149 -8.15 -9.63 4.35
N LEU A 150 -9.12 -9.14 5.09
CA LEU A 150 -9.41 -9.60 6.41
C LEU A 150 -9.92 -11.03 6.55
N SER A 151 -11.02 -11.41 5.88
CA SER A 151 -11.58 -12.75 6.03
C SER A 151 -10.53 -13.81 5.68
N CYS A 152 -9.73 -13.57 4.63
CA CYS A 152 -8.57 -14.39 4.30
C CYS A 152 -7.64 -14.58 5.50
N TYR A 153 -7.36 -13.50 6.18
CA TYR A 153 -6.50 -13.56 7.32
C TYR A 153 -7.21 -14.31 8.51
N ASN A 154 -8.46 -14.01 8.92
CA ASN A 154 -9.14 -14.70 10.04
C ASN A 154 -9.09 -16.24 10.02
N ASP A 155 -9.28 -16.86 8.84
CA ASP A 155 -9.38 -18.33 8.69
C ASP A 155 -8.03 -19.08 8.77
N GLY A 156 -7.02 -18.46 9.40
CA GLY A 156 -5.65 -18.98 9.46
C GLY A 156 -4.96 -19.05 8.09
N SER A 157 -5.62 -18.60 7.02
CA SER A 157 -4.99 -18.46 5.72
C SER A 157 -4.02 -17.26 5.69
N LEU A 158 -4.09 -16.31 6.68
CA LEU A 158 -2.97 -15.43 7.16
C LEU A 158 -3.00 -14.81 8.63
N GLY A 159 -4.14 -14.35 9.22
CA GLY A 159 -4.38 -13.90 10.63
C GLY A 159 -4.93 -12.46 10.99
N CYS A 160 -6.25 -12.11 10.94
CA CYS A 160 -6.82 -10.72 11.13
C CYS A 160 -8.38 -10.64 11.30
N LYS A 161 -8.96 -9.63 11.99
CA LYS A 161 -10.41 -9.20 11.90
C LYS A 161 -10.66 -7.65 11.89
N ILE A 162 -11.42 -7.11 10.92
CA ILE A 162 -11.87 -5.71 10.62
C ILE A 162 -13.15 -5.71 9.74
N ASP A 163 -14.32 -5.45 10.31
CA ASP A 163 -15.44 -4.95 9.50
C ASP A 163 -15.23 -3.46 9.16
N ALA A 164 -15.56 -3.08 7.92
CA ALA A 164 -15.10 -1.84 7.32
C ALA A 164 -15.96 -0.60 7.67
N THR A 165 -16.18 -0.35 8.96
CA THR A 165 -16.85 0.87 9.48
C THR A 165 -16.15 1.46 10.70
N SER A 166 -14.90 1.90 10.51
CA SER A 166 -14.08 2.73 11.42
C SER A 166 -13.68 2.18 12.81
N SER A 167 -14.48 1.30 13.44
CA SER A 167 -14.15 0.72 14.76
C SER A 167 -13.19 -0.46 14.63
N ASP A 168 -13.50 -1.42 13.76
CA ASP A 168 -12.78 -2.69 13.73
C ASP A 168 -11.39 -2.57 13.08
N LEU A 169 -11.17 -1.54 12.24
CA LEU A 169 -9.84 -1.12 11.78
C LEU A 169 -8.92 -0.84 12.97
N LEU A 170 -9.46 -0.22 14.02
CA LEU A 170 -8.71 0.18 15.20
C LEU A 170 -8.48 -1.03 16.12
N THR A 171 -9.49 -1.87 16.36
CA THR A 171 -9.33 -3.09 17.17
C THR A 171 -8.29 -4.03 16.57
N PHE A 172 -8.24 -4.10 15.23
CA PHE A 172 -7.24 -4.82 14.46
C PHE A 172 -5.81 -4.28 14.61
N PHE A 173 -5.62 -2.97 14.54
CA PHE A 173 -4.30 -2.41 14.82
C PHE A 173 -3.90 -2.68 16.28
N VAL A 174 -4.84 -2.59 17.23
CA VAL A 174 -4.58 -2.92 18.65
C VAL A 174 -4.22 -4.40 18.88
N SER A 175 -4.82 -5.35 18.15
CA SER A 175 -4.39 -6.76 18.22
C SER A 175 -3.03 -6.96 17.59
N GLY A 176 -2.79 -6.38 16.41
CA GLY A 176 -1.52 -6.42 15.70
C GLY A 176 -0.32 -5.87 16.45
N LEU A 177 -0.50 -4.85 17.27
CA LEU A 177 0.55 -4.32 18.14
C LEU A 177 1.03 -5.33 19.21
N LYS A 178 0.29 -6.41 19.45
CA LYS A 178 0.65 -7.51 20.37
C LYS A 178 1.30 -8.70 19.66
N GLU A 179 1.32 -8.71 18.32
CA GLU A 179 1.84 -9.82 17.53
C GLU A 179 3.38 -9.94 17.61
N LYS A 180 3.90 -11.05 17.08
CA LYS A 180 5.35 -11.25 16.88
C LYS A 180 5.92 -10.24 15.89
N GLU A 181 7.20 -9.91 16.06
CA GLU A 181 7.96 -8.86 15.36
C GLU A 181 7.59 -8.66 13.87
N LYS A 182 7.71 -9.69 13.03
CA LYS A 182 7.42 -9.58 11.58
C LYS A 182 5.97 -9.18 11.27
N LEU A 183 5.01 -9.70 12.04
CA LEU A 183 3.58 -9.38 11.88
C LEU A 183 3.29 -7.97 12.43
N ARG A 184 3.73 -7.68 13.65
CA ARG A 184 3.62 -6.36 14.29
C ARG A 184 4.19 -5.24 13.42
N MET A 185 5.33 -5.46 12.78
CA MET A 185 5.92 -4.51 11.86
C MET A 185 5.07 -4.31 10.59
N GLY A 186 4.43 -5.36 10.07
CA GLY A 186 3.42 -5.24 9.02
C GLY A 186 2.25 -4.35 9.44
N HIS A 187 1.70 -4.59 10.63
CA HIS A 187 0.62 -3.77 11.20
C HIS A 187 1.02 -2.32 11.44
N LEU A 188 2.28 -2.00 11.77
CA LEU A 188 2.76 -0.64 12.02
C LEU A 188 2.96 0.20 10.74
N ARG A 189 3.21 -0.44 9.59
CA ARG A 189 3.33 0.27 8.29
C ARG A 189 2.01 0.85 7.80
N CYS A 190 0.90 0.18 8.09
CA CYS A 190 -0.43 0.60 7.62
C CYS A 190 -0.88 1.94 8.25
N PRO A 191 -0.86 2.13 9.59
CA PRO A 191 -1.07 3.43 10.24
C PRO A 191 -0.22 4.55 9.64
N ARG A 192 1.05 4.30 9.29
CA ARG A 192 1.92 5.31 8.68
C ARG A 192 1.42 5.83 7.33
N LEU A 193 0.75 5.00 6.52
CA LEU A 193 0.11 5.45 5.27
C LEU A 193 -1.15 6.28 5.54
N VAL A 194 -1.93 5.90 6.56
CA VAL A 194 -3.17 6.57 6.97
C VAL A 194 -2.90 7.91 7.67
N CYS A 195 -1.80 8.02 8.42
CA CYS A 195 -1.41 9.21 9.19
C CYS A 195 -1.07 10.45 8.35
N ASN A 196 -1.16 10.38 7.02
CA ASN A 196 -1.08 11.54 6.14
C ASN A 196 -2.44 12.24 5.95
N ASN A 197 -3.55 11.64 6.39
CA ASN A 197 -4.89 12.24 6.35
C ASN A 197 -5.33 12.65 7.77
N THR A 198 -5.42 13.95 8.03
CA THR A 198 -5.76 14.55 9.33
C THR A 198 -7.08 14.03 9.89
N ASP A 199 -8.09 13.87 9.05
CA ASP A 199 -9.44 13.46 9.44
C ASP A 199 -9.52 11.97 9.81
N VAL A 200 -8.52 11.18 9.41
CA VAL A 200 -8.37 9.78 9.85
C VAL A 200 -7.47 9.69 11.07
N VAL A 201 -6.44 10.54 11.19
CA VAL A 201 -5.56 10.62 12.37
C VAL A 201 -6.36 10.84 13.66
N VAL A 202 -7.32 11.77 13.68
CA VAL A 202 -8.18 12.02 14.85
C VAL A 202 -9.02 10.79 15.22
N ARG A 203 -9.48 10.01 14.23
CA ARG A 203 -10.19 8.75 14.47
C ARG A 203 -9.28 7.63 15.01
N MET A 204 -7.96 7.76 14.83
CA MET A 204 -6.95 6.81 15.32
C MET A 204 -6.44 7.11 16.74
N SER A 205 -6.93 8.14 17.42
CA SER A 205 -6.49 8.50 18.79
C SER A 205 -6.63 7.38 19.82
N SER A 206 -7.54 6.42 19.63
CA SER A 206 -7.64 5.22 20.48
C SER A 206 -6.38 4.32 20.45
N LEU A 207 -5.59 4.39 19.38
CA LEU A 207 -4.31 3.68 19.25
C LEU A 207 -3.19 4.31 20.09
N LEU A 208 -3.36 5.54 20.60
CA LEU A 208 -2.33 6.27 21.33
C LEU A 208 -1.78 5.47 22.51
N LEU A 209 -2.64 4.96 23.39
CA LEU A 209 -2.19 4.25 24.59
C LEU A 209 -1.49 2.90 24.26
N PRO A 210 -2.00 2.07 23.33
CA PRO A 210 -1.26 0.93 22.77
C PRO A 210 0.11 1.28 22.19
N LEU A 211 0.20 2.30 21.32
CA LEU A 211 1.45 2.72 20.69
C LEU A 211 2.45 3.24 21.73
N LEU A 212 2.00 4.02 22.72
CA LEU A 212 2.84 4.52 23.81
C LEU A 212 3.37 3.40 24.71
N LYS A 213 2.63 2.29 24.90
CA LYS A 213 3.16 1.10 25.57
C LYS A 213 4.29 0.47 24.76
N LEU A 214 4.09 0.30 23.44
CA LEU A 214 5.11 -0.27 22.55
C LEU A 214 6.38 0.60 22.51
N VAL A 215 6.24 1.93 22.39
CA VAL A 215 7.36 2.87 22.49
C VAL A 215 8.08 2.70 23.83
N GLY A 216 7.34 2.66 24.96
CA GLY A 216 7.93 2.54 26.30
C GLY A 216 8.73 1.25 26.54
N PHE A 217 8.23 0.10 26.08
CA PHE A 217 8.94 -1.18 26.24
C PHE A 217 10.06 -1.38 25.21
N GLY A 218 9.84 -0.97 23.96
CA GLY A 218 10.72 -1.31 22.86
C GLY A 218 12.07 -0.58 22.85
N VAL A 219 12.23 0.56 23.54
CA VAL A 219 13.53 1.29 23.55
C VAL A 219 14.66 0.43 24.09
N ALA A 220 14.37 -0.40 25.11
CA ALA A 220 15.34 -1.28 25.75
C ALA A 220 15.63 -2.57 24.96
N VAL A 221 14.84 -2.89 23.93
CA VAL A 221 14.91 -4.16 23.19
C VAL A 221 15.39 -3.89 21.76
N SER A 222 16.62 -4.29 21.44
CA SER A 222 17.24 -4.02 20.12
C SER A 222 16.36 -4.43 18.93
N ALA A 223 15.78 -5.63 18.98
CA ALA A 223 14.88 -6.16 17.97
C ALA A 223 13.55 -5.38 17.79
N GLN A 224 13.19 -4.49 18.71
CA GLN A 224 11.96 -3.68 18.63
C GLN A 224 12.22 -2.23 18.23
N ARG A 225 13.48 -1.83 17.99
CA ARG A 225 13.82 -0.43 17.73
C ARG A 225 13.18 0.13 16.44
N LEU A 226 13.04 -0.69 15.40
CA LEU A 226 12.27 -0.31 14.20
C LEU A 226 10.78 -0.10 14.53
N ASP A 227 10.16 -1.04 15.25
CA ASP A 227 8.76 -0.92 15.67
C ASP A 227 8.51 0.38 16.44
N VAL A 228 9.46 0.74 17.33
CA VAL A 228 9.42 1.98 18.12
C VAL A 228 9.46 3.23 17.25
N VAL A 229 10.28 3.27 16.19
CA VAL A 229 10.33 4.44 15.27
C VAL A 229 9.01 4.59 14.50
N PHE A 230 8.44 3.50 13.97
CA PHE A 230 7.14 3.54 13.31
C PHE A 230 6.00 3.91 14.28
N ALA A 231 6.01 3.36 15.50
CA ALA A 231 5.01 3.68 16.52
C ALA A 231 5.11 5.14 16.96
N LEU A 232 6.33 5.67 17.14
CA LEU A 232 6.57 7.06 17.49
C LEU A 232 6.05 8.03 16.42
N PHE A 233 6.28 7.74 15.13
CA PHE A 233 5.70 8.56 14.04
C PHE A 233 4.18 8.67 14.15
N CYS A 234 3.50 7.56 14.40
CA CYS A 234 2.05 7.53 14.55
C CYS A 234 1.59 8.29 15.81
N VAL A 235 2.28 8.11 16.94
CA VAL A 235 2.04 8.86 18.18
C VAL A 235 2.17 10.37 17.97
N MET A 236 3.22 10.82 17.28
CA MET A 236 3.46 12.24 17.01
C MET A 236 2.43 12.82 16.05
N LYS A 237 2.05 12.09 14.98
CA LYS A 237 0.95 12.51 14.09
C LYS A 237 -0.38 12.63 14.84
N ILE A 238 -0.73 11.68 15.69
CA ILE A 238 -1.93 11.74 16.55
C ILE A 238 -1.88 12.97 17.47
N ALA A 239 -0.79 13.16 18.22
CA ALA A 239 -0.65 14.28 19.14
C ALA A 239 -0.68 15.66 18.45
N ALA A 240 -0.17 15.78 17.23
CA ALA A 240 -0.23 17.01 16.45
C ALA A 240 -1.67 17.39 16.02
N ASN A 241 -2.62 16.45 16.05
CA ASN A 241 -4.00 16.64 15.58
C ASN A 241 -5.07 16.46 16.68
N ASP A 242 -4.74 15.88 17.83
CA ASP A 242 -5.63 15.68 18.98
C ASP A 242 -5.06 16.30 20.26
N VAL A 243 -5.77 17.30 20.79
CA VAL A 243 -5.39 18.05 21.99
C VAL A 243 -5.32 17.18 23.25
N ASN A 244 -6.17 16.15 23.36
CA ASN A 244 -6.14 15.22 24.49
C ASN A 244 -4.90 14.31 24.40
N ALA A 245 -4.49 13.96 23.19
CA ALA A 245 -3.27 13.19 22.96
C ALA A 245 -2.02 13.99 23.32
N ASP A 246 -1.93 15.26 22.90
CA ASP A 246 -0.88 16.21 23.30
C ASP A 246 -0.74 16.33 24.83
N GLU A 247 -1.87 16.47 25.55
CA GLU A 247 -1.86 16.54 27.02
C GLU A 247 -1.32 15.24 27.67
N ILE A 248 -1.70 14.07 27.13
CA ILE A 248 -1.19 12.76 27.56
C ILE A 248 0.32 12.64 27.27
N LEU A 249 0.80 13.13 26.13
CA LEU A 249 2.22 13.12 25.77
C LEU A 249 3.05 13.95 26.76
N SER A 250 2.57 15.17 27.02
CA SER A 250 3.20 16.14 27.91
C SER A 250 3.34 15.59 29.34
N LYS A 251 2.30 14.93 29.87
CA LYS A 251 2.32 14.30 31.20
C LYS A 251 3.30 13.12 31.30
N LYS A 252 3.47 12.33 30.23
CA LYS A 252 4.26 11.08 30.24
C LYS A 252 5.76 11.24 29.98
N LYS A 253 6.27 12.47 29.79
CA LYS A 253 7.69 12.76 29.46
C LYS A 253 8.22 11.98 28.25
N ILE A 254 7.36 11.62 27.28
CA ILE A 254 7.73 10.79 26.11
C ILE A 254 8.83 11.44 25.26
N TRP A 255 8.96 12.76 25.31
CA TRP A 255 10.10 13.50 24.77
C TRP A 255 11.47 12.98 25.24
N GLN A 256 11.58 12.51 26.48
CA GLN A 256 12.81 11.91 27.02
C GLN A 256 13.04 10.49 26.47
N LEU A 257 11.98 9.69 26.29
CA LEU A 257 12.07 8.37 25.64
C LEU A 257 12.45 8.50 24.15
N THR A 258 11.84 9.47 23.47
CA THR A 258 12.16 9.88 22.09
C THR A 258 13.64 10.27 21.99
N LEU A 259 14.13 11.11 22.91
CA LEU A 259 15.55 11.46 22.98
C LEU A 259 16.45 10.22 23.13
N LEU A 260 16.06 9.25 23.96
CA LEU A 260 16.83 8.03 24.23
C LEU A 260 16.95 7.13 22.99
N ILE A 261 15.87 6.99 22.22
CA ILE A 261 15.85 6.26 20.94
C ILE A 261 16.84 6.94 19.96
N LEU A 262 16.78 8.27 19.86
CA LEU A 262 17.63 9.09 18.98
C LEU A 262 19.09 9.21 19.47
N GLN A 263 19.37 8.78 20.70
CA GLN A 263 20.72 8.65 21.26
C GLN A 263 21.32 7.26 21.04
N SER A 264 20.54 6.29 20.58
CA SER A 264 21.04 4.98 20.18
C SER A 264 21.76 5.09 18.83
N GLU A 265 22.89 4.40 18.68
CA GLU A 265 23.67 4.48 17.44
C GLU A 265 22.89 3.89 16.24
N PRO A 266 22.91 4.53 15.06
CA PRO A 266 22.18 4.05 13.87
C PRO A 266 22.43 2.58 13.47
N PRO A 267 23.68 2.03 13.46
CA PRO A 267 23.90 0.60 13.19
C PRO A 267 23.28 -0.34 14.23
N SER A 268 22.89 0.17 15.41
CA SER A 268 22.19 -0.61 16.44
C SER A 268 20.65 -0.54 16.33
N ILE A 269 20.12 0.16 15.30
CA ILE A 269 18.69 0.26 14.98
C ILE A 269 18.37 -0.38 13.62
N ILE A 270 19.29 -0.31 12.66
CA ILE A 270 19.16 -0.96 11.34
C ILE A 270 19.72 -2.39 11.45
N PRO A 271 18.93 -3.46 11.36
CA PRO A 271 19.44 -4.82 11.27
C PRO A 271 20.08 -5.05 9.89
N ASP A 272 21.20 -5.77 9.83
CA ASP A 272 21.87 -6.13 8.56
C ASP A 272 20.99 -6.93 7.58
N SER A 273 19.87 -7.47 8.06
CA SER A 273 18.87 -8.21 7.27
C SER A 273 17.74 -7.34 6.71
N LEU A 274 17.84 -6.01 6.79
CA LEU A 274 16.82 -5.10 6.27
C LEU A 274 16.76 -5.16 4.73
N THR A 275 15.60 -5.48 4.17
CA THR A 275 15.41 -5.45 2.71
C THR A 275 15.34 -4.01 2.21
N SER A 276 15.84 -3.75 1.00
CA SER A 276 15.89 -2.41 0.38
C SER A 276 14.53 -1.69 0.37
N GLY A 277 13.43 -2.41 0.14
CA GLY A 277 12.07 -1.86 0.21
C GLY A 277 11.68 -1.37 1.61
N LEU A 278 12.07 -2.09 2.68
CA LEU A 278 11.82 -1.67 4.06
C LEU A 278 12.75 -0.51 4.48
N LEU A 279 13.98 -0.46 3.98
CA LEU A 279 14.87 0.69 4.20
C LEU A 279 14.25 1.98 3.65
N VAL A 280 13.69 1.96 2.44
CA VAL A 280 13.00 3.12 1.84
C VAL A 280 11.75 3.53 2.65
N GLU A 281 11.00 2.57 3.19
CA GLU A 281 9.87 2.88 4.09
C GLU A 281 10.33 3.50 5.41
N PHE A 282 11.39 2.96 6.02
CA PHE A 282 11.99 3.47 7.25
C PHE A 282 12.50 4.91 7.08
N LEU A 283 13.24 5.20 6.01
CA LEU A 283 13.69 6.55 5.65
C LEU A 283 12.51 7.53 5.53
N LYS A 284 11.40 7.12 4.90
CA LYS A 284 10.18 7.95 4.81
C LYS A 284 9.52 8.19 6.17
N VAL A 285 9.58 7.25 7.11
CA VAL A 285 9.10 7.45 8.49
C VAL A 285 10.00 8.43 9.23
N CYS A 286 11.32 8.29 9.07
CA CYS A 286 12.31 9.20 9.63
C CYS A 286 12.17 10.65 9.14
N VAL A 287 11.94 10.87 7.84
CA VAL A 287 11.64 12.20 7.29
C VAL A 287 10.31 12.74 7.84
N GLY A 288 9.25 11.94 7.82
CA GLY A 288 7.95 12.34 8.37
C GLY A 288 7.97 12.65 9.87
N LEU A 289 8.87 12.03 10.64
CA LEU A 289 9.13 12.39 12.03
C LEU A 289 9.73 13.80 12.15
N VAL A 290 10.71 14.15 11.31
CA VAL A 290 11.30 15.51 11.26
C VAL A 290 10.23 16.54 10.92
N GLU A 291 9.39 16.28 9.92
CA GLU A 291 8.29 17.17 9.51
C GLU A 291 7.31 17.44 10.66
N VAL A 292 6.82 16.39 11.34
CA VAL A 292 5.88 16.57 12.46
C VAL A 292 6.52 17.34 13.61
N LEU A 293 7.82 17.12 13.87
CA LEU A 293 8.56 17.86 14.88
C LEU A 293 8.80 19.34 14.50
N LEU A 294 8.79 19.67 13.20
CA LEU A 294 8.81 21.04 12.68
C LEU A 294 7.44 21.74 12.71
N ASP A 295 6.34 20.98 12.72
CA ASP A 295 4.97 21.52 12.78
C ASP A 295 4.41 21.61 14.22
N TYR A 296 4.88 20.75 15.14
CA TYR A 296 4.62 20.82 16.59
C TYR A 296 5.07 22.10 17.36
N PRO A 297 6.00 22.97 16.89
CA PRO A 297 6.55 24.08 17.67
C PRO A 297 5.56 25.06 18.30
N LYS A 298 4.33 25.15 17.78
CA LYS A 298 3.33 26.13 18.26
C LYS A 298 2.80 25.88 19.68
N ARG A 299 3.17 24.78 20.36
CA ARG A 299 2.69 24.47 21.72
C ARG A 299 3.73 24.03 22.77
N SER A 300 4.95 23.62 22.40
CA SER A 300 5.89 23.04 23.39
C SER A 300 7.39 23.32 23.19
N LEU A 301 7.76 24.34 22.39
CA LEU A 301 9.16 24.53 21.97
C LEU A 301 10.12 25.12 23.03
N GLU A 302 9.67 25.49 24.23
CA GLU A 302 10.47 26.39 25.06
C GLU A 302 11.70 25.78 25.79
N LYS A 303 11.78 24.46 26.03
CA LYS A 303 12.88 23.90 26.86
C LYS A 303 13.53 22.56 26.46
N ALA A 304 13.01 21.80 25.50
CA ALA A 304 13.54 20.45 25.19
C ALA A 304 13.72 20.12 23.69
N SER A 305 13.01 20.81 22.80
CA SER A 305 12.86 20.42 21.41
C SER A 305 14.10 20.62 20.56
N THR A 306 14.83 21.75 20.65
CA THR A 306 15.93 22.06 19.72
C THR A 306 17.06 21.02 19.77
N ILE A 307 17.41 20.53 20.95
CA ILE A 307 18.44 19.48 21.12
C ILE A 307 17.92 18.12 20.64
N ALA A 308 16.64 17.81 20.88
CA ALA A 308 16.02 16.59 20.35
C ALA A 308 15.97 16.62 18.81
N PHE A 309 15.55 17.75 18.25
CA PHE A 309 15.41 18.00 16.83
C PHE A 309 16.74 17.88 16.07
N LEU A 310 17.80 18.51 16.58
CA LEU A 310 19.15 18.37 16.02
C LEU A 310 19.67 16.92 16.09
N LYS A 311 19.28 16.16 17.13
CA LYS A 311 19.57 14.71 17.21
C LYS A 311 18.76 13.90 16.19
N VAL A 312 17.49 14.23 15.92
CA VAL A 312 16.73 13.61 14.82
C VAL A 312 17.41 13.90 13.47
N ILE A 313 17.73 15.16 13.16
CA ILE A 313 18.38 15.50 11.89
C ILE A 313 19.69 14.74 11.75
N ARG A 314 20.57 14.76 12.77
CA ARG A 314 21.81 13.99 12.77
C ARG A 314 21.56 12.49 12.56
N TYR A 315 20.56 11.93 13.24
CA TYR A 315 20.19 10.53 13.10
C TYR A 315 19.78 10.20 11.66
N VAL A 316 18.83 10.96 11.09
CA VAL A 316 18.36 10.78 9.70
C VAL A 316 19.51 10.93 8.71
N VAL A 317 20.34 11.98 8.83
CA VAL A 317 21.52 12.18 7.96
C VAL A 317 22.50 11.02 8.07
N THR A 318 22.74 10.47 9.27
CA THR A 318 23.65 9.32 9.44
C THR A 318 23.08 8.05 8.80
N VAL A 319 21.77 7.83 8.89
CA VAL A 319 21.08 6.71 8.23
C VAL A 319 21.07 6.85 6.70
N PHE A 320 21.12 8.08 6.16
CA PHE A 320 21.20 8.35 4.71
C PHE A 320 22.63 8.25 4.12
N VAL A 321 23.66 8.23 4.96
CA VAL A 321 25.09 8.20 4.55
C VAL A 321 25.72 6.81 4.73
N LEU A 322 25.01 5.89 5.40
CA LEU A 322 25.33 4.47 5.52
C LEU A 322 24.62 3.64 4.42
#